data_AF-A0A095TFC2-F1
#
_entry.id   AF-A0A095TFC2-F1
#
_cell.length_a   1.000
_cell.length_b   1.000
_cell.length_c   1.000
_cell.angle_alpha   90.00
_cell.angle_beta   90.00
_cell.angle_gamma   90.00
#
_symmetry.space_group_name_H-M   'P 1'
#
loop_
_entity.id
_entity.type
_entity.pdbx_description
1 polymer ?
#
loop_
_entity_poly.entity_id
_entity_poly.type
_entity_poly.pdbx_seq_one_letter_code
_entity_poly.pdbx_strand_id
1 'polypeptide(L)'
;MKLNIQVEIDWIGEGGDLDSEVKHEIISGVKNAISRDCLAKVEKEASTQINQAINESIAAAKKAIEQKAITFADDWLEKEVTITDKWGDAQDCLTITDLIKRTFDRLMEKKVTDSGSFDVGYGNGTRLITWLTDKRVQDVVQEKLKGINKDIDRQITEAVNAGIRKNVADKFAEMVVQTAKHNHTAAIESK
;
A
#
# COMPACT_ATOMS: atom_id res chain seq x y z
N MET A 1 -15.53 1.03 47.22
CA MET A 1 -14.69 -0.14 47.53
C MET A 1 -14.13 0.01 48.94
N LYS A 2 -14.15 -1.05 49.75
CA LYS A 2 -13.53 -1.06 51.09
C LYS A 2 -12.23 -1.86 50.99
N LEU A 3 -11.09 -1.22 51.28
CA LEU A 3 -9.76 -1.84 51.31
C LEU A 3 -9.37 -2.08 52.78
N ASN A 4 -9.18 -3.33 53.16
CA ASN A 4 -8.66 -3.73 54.46
C ASN A 4 -7.16 -4.03 54.31
N ILE A 5 -6.32 -3.31 55.04
CA ILE A 5 -4.87 -3.53 55.11
C ILE A 5 -4.57 -4.00 56.53
N GLN A 6 -4.06 -5.22 56.67
CA GLN A 6 -3.57 -5.77 57.95
C GLN A 6 -2.05 -5.68 57.97
N VAL A 7 -1.51 -5.10 59.04
CA VAL A 7 -0.06 -4.99 59.29
C VAL A 7 0.20 -5.62 60.65
N GLU A 8 0.97 -6.70 60.70
CA GLU A 8 1.46 -7.29 61.94
C GLU A 8 2.78 -6.61 62.32
N ILE A 9 2.85 -6.07 63.55
CA ILE A 9 4.04 -5.42 64.10
C ILE A 9 4.44 -6.20 65.34
N ASP A 10 5.61 -6.86 65.27
CA ASP A 10 6.20 -7.60 66.39
C ASP A 10 6.87 -6.60 67.35
N TRP A 11 6.51 -6.70 68.63
CA TRP A 11 6.84 -5.71 69.66
C TRP A 11 8.29 -5.89 70.14
N ILE A 12 9.12 -4.84 70.03
CA ILE A 12 10.43 -4.76 70.70
C ILE A 12 10.37 -3.67 71.77
N GLY A 13 10.36 -4.10 73.05
CA GLY A 13 10.99 -3.42 74.20
C GLY A 13 10.40 -2.11 74.73
N GLU A 14 10.05 -2.10 76.02
CA GLU A 14 9.63 -0.96 76.82
C GLU A 14 10.55 0.28 76.72
N GLY A 15 9.95 1.43 76.41
CA GLY A 15 10.51 2.74 76.76
C GLY A 15 10.67 3.74 75.61
N GLY A 16 9.57 4.42 75.25
CA GLY A 16 9.62 5.78 74.70
C GLY A 16 9.46 5.92 73.18
N ASP A 17 8.35 6.56 72.79
CA ASP A 17 8.10 7.39 71.59
C ASP A 17 8.49 6.92 70.17
N LEU A 18 9.10 5.75 69.99
CA LEU A 18 9.44 5.24 68.64
C LEU A 18 8.18 4.77 67.89
N ASP A 19 7.16 4.29 68.60
CA ASP A 19 5.96 3.68 68.01
C ASP A 19 5.03 4.70 67.33
N SER A 20 5.02 5.95 67.79
CA SER A 20 4.20 7.03 67.22
C SER A 20 4.81 7.58 65.94
N GLU A 21 6.13 7.83 65.95
CA GLU A 21 6.89 8.35 64.81
C GLU A 21 6.95 7.32 63.68
N VAL A 22 7.21 6.04 64.00
CA VAL A 22 7.24 4.95 63.01
C VAL A 22 5.85 4.67 62.44
N LYS A 23 4.78 4.71 63.25
CA LYS A 23 3.41 4.67 62.71
C LYS A 23 3.13 5.86 61.80
N HIS A 24 3.57 7.06 62.15
CA HIS A 24 3.33 8.25 61.35
C HIS A 24 4.09 8.18 60.02
N GLU A 25 5.34 7.74 60.03
CA GLU A 25 6.17 7.47 58.84
C GLU A 25 5.55 6.40 57.94
N ILE A 26 5.09 5.27 58.50
CA ILE A 26 4.45 4.20 57.71
C ILE A 26 3.12 4.67 57.14
N ILE A 27 2.27 5.32 57.94
CA ILE A 27 0.98 5.83 57.46
C ILE A 27 1.19 6.93 56.42
N SER A 28 2.15 7.83 56.61
CA SER A 28 2.51 8.88 55.65
C SER A 28 3.09 8.30 54.37
N GLY A 29 4.00 7.32 54.47
CA GLY A 29 4.60 6.62 53.35
C GLY A 29 3.58 5.83 52.53
N VAL A 30 2.70 5.08 53.19
CA VAL A 30 1.61 4.34 52.55
C VAL A 30 0.58 5.29 51.95
N LYS A 31 0.21 6.37 52.64
CA LYS A 31 -0.70 7.39 52.10
C LYS A 31 -0.11 8.07 50.87
N ASN A 32 1.17 8.41 50.90
CA ASN A 32 1.84 9.06 49.78
C ASN A 32 2.04 8.11 48.60
N ALA A 33 2.40 6.84 48.85
CA ALA A 33 2.53 5.81 47.82
C ALA A 33 1.17 5.51 47.17
N ILE A 34 0.13 5.25 47.97
CA ILE A 34 -1.22 5.00 47.47
C ILE A 34 -1.76 6.24 46.75
N SER A 35 -1.60 7.44 47.30
CA SER A 35 -2.08 8.67 46.65
C SER A 35 -1.42 8.87 45.29
N ARG A 36 -0.09 8.73 45.22
CA ARG A 36 0.66 8.91 43.96
C ARG A 36 0.35 7.83 42.94
N ASP A 37 0.34 6.56 43.35
CA ASP A 37 0.14 5.44 42.43
C ASP A 37 -1.33 5.33 41.99
N CYS A 38 -2.28 5.67 42.87
CA CYS A 38 -3.70 5.75 42.52
C CYS A 38 -3.96 6.94 41.59
N LEU A 39 -3.41 8.13 41.85
CA LEU A 39 -3.51 9.29 40.95
C LEU A 39 -2.94 8.97 39.58
N ALA A 40 -1.73 8.40 39.50
CA ALA A 40 -1.10 8.06 38.24
C ALA A 40 -1.91 7.00 37.46
N LYS A 41 -2.50 6.02 38.15
CA LYS A 41 -3.31 4.98 37.52
C LYS A 41 -4.65 5.53 37.03
N VAL A 42 -5.33 6.35 37.84
CA VAL A 42 -6.58 7.01 37.47
C VAL A 42 -6.36 7.99 36.31
N GLU A 43 -5.29 8.78 36.34
CA GLU A 43 -4.93 9.70 35.26
C GLU A 43 -4.64 8.97 33.96
N LYS A 44 -3.93 7.83 34.03
CA LYS A 44 -3.65 7.00 32.86
C LYS A 44 -4.91 6.34 32.29
N GLU A 45 -5.76 5.76 33.14
CA GLU A 45 -7.02 5.15 32.70
C GLU A 45 -8.00 6.19 32.14
N ALA A 46 -8.13 7.35 32.80
CA ALA A 46 -8.95 8.45 32.33
C ALA A 46 -8.43 9.00 31.00
N SER A 47 -7.11 9.24 30.87
CA SER A 47 -6.50 9.71 29.64
C SER A 47 -6.70 8.69 28.50
N THR A 48 -6.59 7.40 28.78
CA THR A 48 -6.81 6.34 27.78
C THR A 48 -8.27 6.33 27.31
N GLN A 49 -9.24 6.38 28.23
CA GLN A 49 -10.66 6.42 27.90
C GLN A 49 -11.05 7.69 27.13
N ILE A 50 -10.52 8.85 27.55
CA ILE A 50 -10.74 10.13 26.86
C ILE A 50 -10.17 10.07 25.44
N ASN A 51 -8.91 9.62 25.28
CA ASN A 51 -8.29 9.51 23.97
C ASN A 51 -9.04 8.52 23.06
N GLN A 52 -9.54 7.42 23.61
CA GLN A 52 -10.32 6.46 22.86
C GLN A 52 -11.66 7.06 22.40
N ALA A 53 -12.39 7.74 23.29
CA ALA A 53 -13.65 8.41 22.94
C ALA A 53 -13.44 9.53 21.91
N ILE A 54 -12.34 10.29 22.01
CA ILE A 54 -11.97 11.31 21.02
C ILE A 54 -11.68 10.65 19.67
N ASN A 55 -10.90 9.58 19.63
CA ASN A 55 -10.57 8.88 18.38
C ASN A 55 -11.81 8.28 17.71
N GLU A 56 -12.71 7.68 18.48
CA GLU A 56 -13.98 7.14 17.98
C GLU A 56 -14.88 8.27 17.44
N SER A 57 -14.95 9.40 18.14
CA SER A 57 -15.68 10.60 17.69
C SER A 57 -15.09 11.19 16.40
N ILE A 58 -13.76 11.28 16.29
CA ILE A 58 -13.08 11.73 15.08
C ILE A 58 -13.34 10.77 13.91
N ALA A 59 -13.26 9.46 14.14
CA ALA A 59 -13.54 8.47 13.11
C ALA A 59 -14.99 8.54 12.63
N ALA A 60 -15.95 8.68 13.55
CA ALA A 60 -17.36 8.85 13.22
C ALA A 60 -17.61 10.15 12.44
N ALA A 61 -17.00 11.27 12.87
CA ALA A 61 -17.08 12.56 12.18
C ALA A 61 -16.49 12.48 10.77
N LYS A 62 -15.32 11.85 10.60
CA LYS A 62 -14.69 11.65 9.29
C LYS A 62 -15.61 10.85 8.36
N LYS A 63 -16.17 9.74 8.83
CA LYS A 63 -17.12 8.93 8.06
C LYS A 63 -18.37 9.72 7.68
N ALA A 64 -18.89 10.55 8.58
CA ALA A 64 -20.04 11.41 8.30
C ALA A 64 -19.72 12.48 7.25
N ILE A 65 -18.52 13.08 7.29
CA ILE A 65 -18.04 14.04 6.29
C ILE A 65 -17.88 13.37 4.93
N GLU A 66 -17.24 12.19 4.88
CA GLU A 66 -17.08 11.41 3.65
C GLU A 66 -18.44 11.05 3.05
N GLN A 67 -19.38 10.57 3.86
CA GLN A 67 -20.72 10.25 3.40
C GLN A 67 -21.47 11.47 2.88
N LYS A 68 -21.35 12.63 3.55
CA LYS A 68 -21.93 13.89 3.07
C LYS A 68 -21.30 14.38 1.78
N ALA A 69 -19.99 14.22 1.61
CA ALA A 69 -19.30 14.60 0.38
C ALA A 69 -19.73 13.71 -0.80
N ILE A 70 -19.89 12.40 -0.56
CA ILE A 70 -20.41 11.46 -1.56
C ILE A 70 -21.86 11.82 -1.91
N THR A 71 -22.72 12.00 -0.91
CA THR A 71 -24.14 12.37 -1.13
C THR A 71 -24.26 13.70 -1.88
N PHE A 72 -23.44 14.69 -1.53
CA PHE A 72 -23.40 15.97 -2.24
C PHE A 72 -22.94 15.82 -3.69
N ALA A 73 -21.97 14.94 -3.96
CA ALA A 73 -21.52 14.65 -5.31
C ALA A 73 -22.63 13.96 -6.12
N ASP A 74 -23.33 13.00 -5.52
CA ASP A 74 -24.46 12.30 -6.14
C ASP A 74 -25.62 13.28 -6.44
N ASP A 75 -26.03 14.09 -5.47
CA ASP A 75 -27.06 15.11 -5.63
C ASP A 75 -26.70 16.14 -6.72
N TRP A 76 -25.41 16.50 -6.80
CA TRP A 76 -24.92 17.40 -7.84
C TRP A 76 -24.98 16.76 -9.23
N LEU A 77 -24.63 15.48 -9.34
CA LEU A 77 -24.64 14.72 -10.59
C LEU A 77 -26.07 14.42 -11.10
N GLU A 78 -27.04 14.32 -10.20
CA GLU A 78 -28.46 14.11 -10.50
C GLU A 78 -29.20 15.42 -10.82
N LYS A 79 -28.61 16.57 -10.50
CA LYS A 79 -29.23 17.87 -10.77
C LYS A 79 -29.56 18.03 -12.26
N GLU A 80 -30.83 18.22 -12.56
CA GLU A 80 -31.29 18.50 -13.92
C GLU A 80 -30.85 19.91 -14.34
N VAL A 81 -30.19 20.00 -15.49
CA VAL A 81 -29.76 21.26 -16.10
C VAL A 81 -30.47 21.40 -17.43
N THR A 82 -31.22 22.49 -17.58
CA THR A 82 -31.85 22.85 -18.85
C THR A 82 -30.78 23.42 -19.78
N ILE A 83 -30.47 22.72 -20.86
CA ILE A 83 -29.56 23.22 -21.89
C ILE A 83 -30.38 24.01 -22.92
N THR A 84 -30.08 25.30 -23.05
CA THR A 84 -30.61 26.16 -24.11
C THR A 84 -29.69 26.12 -25.33
N ASP A 85 -30.27 26.09 -26.53
CA ASP A 85 -29.52 26.27 -27.77
C ASP A 85 -28.95 27.71 -27.86
N LYS A 86 -28.03 27.95 -28.81
CA LYS A 86 -27.40 29.25 -29.13
C LYS A 86 -28.40 30.36 -29.46
N TRP A 87 -29.67 30.00 -29.67
CA TRP A 87 -30.78 30.91 -29.94
C TRP A 87 -31.80 31.01 -28.79
N GLY A 88 -31.55 30.37 -27.65
CA GLY A 88 -32.33 30.53 -26.42
C GLY A 88 -33.48 29.54 -26.22
N ASP A 89 -33.76 28.66 -27.18
CA ASP A 89 -34.79 27.63 -27.03
C ASP A 89 -34.28 26.46 -26.16
N ALA A 90 -35.09 26.07 -25.16
CA ALA A 90 -34.79 24.96 -24.25
C ALA A 90 -34.93 23.63 -25.00
N GLN A 91 -33.80 22.94 -25.21
CA GLN A 91 -33.77 21.80 -26.12
C GLN A 91 -33.97 20.45 -25.40
N ASP A 92 -33.48 20.28 -24.18
CA ASP A 92 -33.73 19.09 -23.33
C ASP A 92 -33.43 19.38 -21.84
N CYS A 93 -34.20 18.78 -20.93
CA CYS A 93 -33.85 18.66 -19.51
C CYS A 93 -33.04 17.37 -19.33
N LEU A 94 -31.73 17.49 -19.09
CA LEU A 94 -30.84 16.35 -18.87
C LEU A 94 -30.13 16.51 -17.52
N THR A 95 -29.83 15.40 -16.86
CA THR A 95 -28.97 15.39 -15.68
C THR A 95 -27.53 15.75 -16.07
N ILE A 96 -26.72 16.23 -15.12
CA ILE A 96 -25.28 16.47 -15.35
C ILE A 96 -24.60 15.19 -15.82
N THR A 97 -25.00 14.04 -15.29
CA THR A 97 -24.49 12.73 -15.69
C THR A 97 -24.76 12.43 -17.16
N ASP A 98 -25.96 12.69 -17.65
CA ASP A 98 -26.31 12.43 -19.06
C ASP A 98 -25.65 13.44 -20.00
N LEU A 99 -25.41 14.67 -19.53
CA LEU A 99 -24.61 15.65 -20.24
C LEU A 99 -23.16 15.18 -20.40
N ILE A 100 -22.56 14.65 -19.33
CA ILE A 100 -21.20 14.09 -19.35
C ILE A 100 -21.14 12.89 -20.29
N LYS A 101 -22.07 11.93 -20.18
CA LYS A 101 -22.15 10.76 -21.09
C LYS A 101 -22.25 11.22 -22.54
N ARG A 102 -23.18 12.12 -22.87
CA ARG A 102 -23.36 12.62 -24.24
C ARG A 102 -22.13 13.33 -24.78
N THR A 103 -21.44 14.09 -23.93
CA THR A 103 -20.19 14.79 -24.30
C THR A 103 -19.06 13.80 -24.53
N PHE A 104 -18.97 12.78 -23.67
CA PHE A 104 -17.98 11.71 -23.76
C PHE A 104 -18.21 10.85 -25.02
N ASP A 105 -19.45 10.43 -25.27
CA ASP A 105 -19.82 9.67 -26.47
C ASP A 105 -19.47 10.46 -27.74
N ARG A 106 -19.85 11.75 -27.80
CA ARG A 106 -19.48 12.63 -28.93
C ARG A 106 -17.97 12.77 -29.09
N LEU A 107 -17.22 12.83 -27.99
CA LEU A 107 -15.76 12.90 -28.04
C LEU A 107 -15.15 11.59 -28.58
N MET A 108 -15.66 10.44 -28.13
CA MET A 108 -15.21 9.12 -28.55
C MET A 108 -15.55 8.82 -30.02
N GLU A 109 -16.62 9.40 -30.55
CA GLU A 109 -16.98 9.35 -31.96
C GLU A 109 -16.22 10.35 -32.84
N LYS A 110 -15.59 11.36 -32.23
CA LYS A 110 -14.83 12.37 -32.98
C LYS A 110 -13.66 11.71 -33.71
N LYS A 111 -13.46 12.13 -34.96
CA LYS A 111 -12.36 11.64 -35.78
C LYS A 111 -11.03 12.20 -35.28
N VAL A 112 -10.01 11.37 -35.33
CA VAL A 112 -8.61 11.70 -35.05
C VAL A 112 -7.72 11.27 -36.21
N THR A 113 -6.56 11.91 -36.30
CA THR A 113 -5.51 11.56 -37.24
C THR A 113 -4.82 10.26 -36.83
N ASP A 114 -3.95 9.75 -37.70
CA ASP A 114 -3.12 8.59 -37.42
C ASP A 114 -2.25 8.70 -36.17
N SER A 115 -1.94 9.93 -35.72
CA SER A 115 -1.19 10.23 -34.50
C SER A 115 -2.07 10.49 -33.28
N GLY A 116 -3.39 10.39 -33.40
CA GLY A 116 -4.35 10.65 -32.32
C GLY A 116 -4.67 12.13 -32.10
N SER A 117 -4.30 13.02 -33.04
CA SER A 117 -4.67 14.44 -32.97
C SER A 117 -6.08 14.69 -33.49
N PHE A 118 -6.78 15.64 -32.90
CA PHE A 118 -8.11 16.08 -33.39
C PHE A 118 -8.05 17.03 -34.59
N ASP A 119 -6.84 17.37 -35.06
CA ASP A 119 -6.62 18.19 -36.25
C ASP A 119 -6.79 17.38 -37.54
N VAL A 120 -7.98 16.80 -37.68
CA VAL A 120 -8.39 16.11 -38.90
C VAL A 120 -8.98 17.19 -39.81
N GLY A 121 -8.24 17.57 -40.86
CA GLY A 121 -8.80 18.39 -41.93
C GLY A 121 -9.96 17.67 -42.66
N TYR A 122 -10.25 18.05 -43.91
CA TYR A 122 -11.27 17.38 -44.75
C TYR A 122 -10.99 15.89 -45.08
N GLY A 123 -9.93 15.30 -44.52
CA GLY A 123 -9.48 13.92 -44.81
C GLY A 123 -10.17 12.83 -43.97
N ASN A 124 -9.96 11.58 -44.40
CA ASN A 124 -10.41 10.35 -43.74
C ASN A 124 -9.73 10.14 -42.38
N GLY A 125 -10.24 10.78 -41.32
CA GLY A 125 -9.88 10.44 -39.94
C GLY A 125 -10.64 9.23 -39.41
N THR A 126 -10.00 8.51 -38.48
CA THR A 126 -10.57 7.34 -37.78
C THR A 126 -11.23 7.80 -36.48
N ARG A 127 -12.32 7.17 -36.06
CA ARG A 127 -12.96 7.52 -34.77
C ARG A 127 -11.97 7.31 -33.62
N LEU A 128 -11.98 8.20 -32.63
CA LEU A 128 -11.10 8.14 -31.47
C LEU A 128 -11.16 6.78 -30.78
N ILE A 129 -12.36 6.23 -30.57
CA ILE A 129 -12.53 4.90 -29.98
C ILE A 129 -11.76 3.83 -30.76
N THR A 130 -11.90 3.78 -32.09
CA THR A 130 -11.23 2.79 -32.94
C THR A 130 -9.72 2.99 -32.94
N TRP A 131 -9.25 4.24 -32.96
CA TRP A 131 -7.82 4.53 -32.87
C TRP A 131 -7.22 4.08 -31.52
N LEU A 132 -7.95 4.30 -30.42
CA LEU A 132 -7.54 3.86 -29.09
C LEU A 132 -7.55 2.33 -28.95
N THR A 133 -8.60 1.66 -29.41
CA THR A 133 -8.74 0.20 -29.24
C THR A 133 -7.85 -0.60 -30.17
N ASP A 134 -7.59 -0.10 -31.38
CA ASP A 134 -6.84 -0.86 -32.38
C ASP A 134 -5.39 -0.42 -32.39
N LYS A 135 -5.13 0.81 -32.80
CA LYS A 135 -3.77 1.30 -33.08
C LYS A 135 -2.97 1.50 -31.80
N ARG A 136 -3.54 2.19 -30.81
CA ARG A 136 -2.83 2.46 -29.54
C ARG A 136 -2.58 1.20 -28.73
N VAL A 137 -3.53 0.27 -28.70
CA VAL A 137 -3.34 -1.05 -28.05
C VAL A 137 -2.25 -1.83 -28.76
N GLN A 138 -2.26 -1.89 -30.09
CA GLN A 138 -1.20 -2.56 -30.85
C GLN A 138 0.18 -1.97 -30.57
N ASP A 139 0.31 -0.64 -30.54
CA ASP A 139 1.58 0.03 -30.23
C ASP A 139 2.09 -0.33 -28.83
N VAL A 140 1.22 -0.30 -27.82
CA VAL A 140 1.58 -0.63 -26.43
C VAL A 140 1.96 -2.11 -26.30
N VAL A 141 1.22 -3.01 -26.96
CA VAL A 141 1.54 -4.44 -26.97
C VAL A 141 2.88 -4.70 -27.66
N GLN A 142 3.15 -4.05 -28.80
CA GLN A 142 4.43 -4.19 -29.49
C GLN A 142 5.60 -3.63 -28.67
N GLU A 143 5.42 -2.52 -27.97
CA GLU A 143 6.44 -1.96 -27.07
C GLU A 143 6.77 -2.93 -25.93
N LYS A 144 5.74 -3.52 -25.30
CA LYS A 144 5.93 -4.54 -24.26
C LYS A 144 6.59 -5.80 -24.79
N LEU A 145 6.19 -6.28 -25.98
CA LEU A 145 6.79 -7.45 -26.62
C LEU A 145 8.27 -7.22 -27.00
N LYS A 146 8.65 -6.01 -27.44
CA LYS A 146 10.06 -5.67 -27.69
C LYS A 146 10.91 -5.78 -26.42
N GLY A 147 10.37 -5.33 -25.28
CA GLY A 147 11.04 -5.48 -23.98
C GLY A 147 11.21 -6.95 -23.58
N ILE A 148 10.14 -7.74 -23.72
CA ILE A 148 10.15 -9.18 -23.41
C ILE A 148 11.10 -9.95 -24.32
N ASN A 149 11.09 -9.70 -25.63
CA ASN A 149 11.98 -10.36 -26.58
C ASN A 149 13.46 -10.07 -26.25
N LYS A 150 13.80 -8.84 -25.87
CA LYS A 150 15.16 -8.50 -25.45
C LYS A 150 15.59 -9.24 -24.18
N ASP A 151 14.68 -9.41 -23.22
CA ASP A 151 14.95 -10.18 -22.01
C ASP A 151 15.03 -11.69 -22.27
N ILE A 152 14.19 -12.23 -23.17
CA ILE A 152 14.25 -13.62 -23.62
C ILE A 152 15.57 -13.87 -24.36
N ASP A 153 15.95 -13.03 -25.31
CA ASP A 153 17.22 -13.15 -26.05
C ASP A 153 18.42 -13.12 -25.10
N ARG A 154 18.39 -12.24 -24.09
CA ARG A 154 19.41 -12.17 -23.05
C ARG A 154 19.46 -13.45 -22.22
N GLN A 155 18.31 -13.93 -21.72
CA GLN A 155 18.24 -15.16 -20.92
C GLN A 155 18.67 -16.40 -21.71
N ILE A 156 18.29 -16.50 -22.98
CA ILE A 156 18.74 -17.58 -23.88
C ILE A 156 20.26 -17.49 -24.06
N THR A 157 20.80 -16.30 -24.32
CA THR A 157 22.24 -16.11 -24.48
C THR A 157 23.02 -16.47 -23.20
N GLU A 158 22.51 -16.07 -22.03
CA GLU A 158 23.09 -16.42 -20.73
C GLU A 158 23.05 -17.94 -20.48
N ALA A 159 21.90 -18.58 -20.71
CA ALA A 159 21.71 -20.02 -20.52
C ALA A 159 22.57 -20.85 -21.49
N VAL A 160 22.64 -20.47 -22.77
CA VAL A 160 23.48 -21.13 -23.78
C VAL A 160 24.96 -20.97 -23.43
N ASN A 161 25.40 -19.76 -23.06
CA ASN A 161 26.78 -19.54 -22.64
C ASN A 161 27.15 -20.33 -21.39
N ALA A 162 26.25 -20.42 -20.40
CA ALA A 162 26.46 -21.23 -19.20
C ALA A 162 26.52 -22.72 -19.52
N GLY A 163 25.60 -23.22 -20.36
CA GLY A 163 25.56 -24.61 -20.79
C GLY A 163 26.78 -25.03 -21.62
N ILE A 164 27.21 -24.18 -22.56
CA ILE A 164 28.43 -24.42 -23.36
C ILE A 164 29.65 -24.43 -22.45
N ARG A 165 29.82 -23.44 -21.55
CA ARG A 165 30.96 -23.40 -20.61
C ARG A 165 31.01 -24.62 -19.72
N LYS A 166 29.87 -25.07 -19.19
CA LYS A 166 29.79 -26.26 -18.36
C LYS A 166 30.17 -27.52 -19.13
N ASN A 167 29.59 -27.74 -20.31
CA ASN A 167 29.90 -28.91 -21.13
C ASN A 167 31.37 -28.94 -21.59
N VAL A 168 31.95 -27.79 -21.93
CA VAL A 168 33.38 -27.70 -22.30
C VAL A 168 34.27 -27.96 -21.09
N ALA A 169 33.94 -27.40 -19.92
CA ALA A 169 34.69 -27.62 -18.69
C ALA A 169 34.63 -29.10 -18.26
N ASP A 170 33.46 -29.73 -18.32
CA ASP A 170 33.27 -31.13 -17.98
C ASP A 170 34.05 -32.05 -18.95
N LYS A 171 33.94 -31.80 -20.28
CA LYS A 171 34.72 -32.53 -21.30
C LYS A 171 36.22 -32.33 -21.14
N PHE A 172 36.67 -31.13 -20.79
CA PHE A 172 38.07 -30.85 -20.56
C PHE A 172 38.58 -31.54 -19.30
N ALA A 173 37.81 -31.52 -18.20
CA ALA A 173 38.13 -32.24 -16.97
C ALA A 173 38.20 -33.76 -17.21
N GLU A 174 37.24 -34.32 -17.96
CA GLU A 174 37.27 -35.72 -18.39
C GLU A 174 38.54 -36.05 -19.18
N MET A 175 38.90 -35.20 -20.15
CA MET A 175 40.09 -35.38 -20.98
C MET A 175 41.40 -35.31 -20.16
N VAL A 176 41.50 -34.37 -19.22
CA VAL A 176 42.65 -34.25 -18.31
C VAL A 176 42.77 -35.48 -17.41
N VAL A 177 41.65 -35.96 -16.85
CA VAL A 177 41.65 -37.18 -16.03
C VAL A 177 42.02 -38.41 -16.85
N GLN A 178 41.53 -38.54 -18.07
CA GLN A 178 41.91 -39.64 -18.96
C GLN A 178 43.40 -39.59 -19.32
N THR A 179 43.93 -38.42 -19.63
CA THR A 179 45.35 -38.24 -19.96
C THR A 179 46.24 -38.55 -18.76
N ALA A 180 45.87 -38.07 -17.56
CA ALA A 180 46.59 -38.36 -16.33
C ALA A 180 46.58 -39.87 -16.00
N LYS A 181 45.44 -40.55 -16.17
CA LYS A 181 45.35 -42.01 -16.01
C LYS A 181 46.23 -42.75 -17.01
N HIS A 182 46.16 -42.38 -18.29
CA HIS A 182 46.97 -43.00 -19.34
C HIS A 182 48.47 -42.87 -19.05
N ASN A 183 48.92 -41.68 -18.64
CA ASN A 183 50.31 -41.44 -18.28
C ASN A 183 50.73 -42.18 -17.00
N HIS A 184 49.83 -42.33 -16.03
CA HIS A 184 50.12 -43.06 -14.80
C HIS A 184 50.19 -44.59 -15.03
N THR A 185 49.39 -45.14 -15.95
CA THR A 185 49.49 -46.54 -16.37
C THR A 185 50.78 -46.79 -17.15
N ALA A 186 51.13 -45.92 -18.10
CA ALA A 186 52.39 -46.01 -18.85
C ALA A 186 53.65 -45.89 -17.96
N ALA A 187 53.57 -45.12 -16.87
CA ALA A 187 54.66 -44.99 -15.89
C ALA A 187 54.81 -46.20 -14.94
N ILE A 188 53.75 -47.01 -14.76
CA ILE A 188 53.79 -48.24 -13.97
C ILE A 188 54.29 -49.42 -14.84
N GLU A 189 53.93 -49.46 -16.12
CA GLU A 189 54.38 -50.50 -17.06
C GLU A 189 55.85 -50.35 -17.50
N SER A 190 56.48 -49.22 -17.22
CA SER A 190 57.89 -48.92 -17.55
C SER A 190 58.87 -49.08 -16.36
N LYS A 191 58.42 -49.66 -15.24
CA LYS A 191 59.25 -50.08 -14.09
C LYS A 191 59.27 -51.59 -13.95
#